data_AF-A0A2E2N8F7-F1
#
_entry.id   AF-A0A2E2N8F7-F1
#
_cell.length_a   1.000
_cell.length_b   1.000
_cell.length_c   1.000
_cell.angle_alpha   90.00
_cell.angle_beta   90.00
_cell.angle_gamma   90.00
#
_symmetry.space_group_name_H-M   'P 1'
#
loop_
_entity.id
_entity.type
_entity.pdbx_description
1 polymer ?
#
loop_
_entity_poly.entity_id
_entity_poly.type
_entity_poly.pdbx_seq_one_letter_code
_entity_poly.pdbx_strand_id
1 'polypeptide(L)' 'MIEATDRVRSARLSDWDGLQRVPVGVREGHLDLTAYVAAVTLALPEAPLIIDVRGLNEPWAAAQRAVARIEAFTHGASD' A
#
# COMPACT_ATOMS: atom_id res chain seq x y z
N MET A 1 -16.45 23.07 -5.79
CA MET A 1 -15.57 22.05 -5.18
C MET A 1 -14.78 21.43 -6.30
N ILE A 2 -13.45 21.55 -6.30
CA ILE A 2 -12.63 20.77 -7.22
C ILE A 2 -12.61 19.36 -6.64
N GLU A 3 -13.25 18.41 -7.31
CA GLU A 3 -13.13 16.98 -7.01
C GLU A 3 -11.66 16.58 -7.19
N ALA A 4 -10.89 16.64 -6.10
CA ALA A 4 -9.47 16.28 -6.12
C ALA A 4 -9.26 14.80 -6.53
N THR A 5 -10.29 13.98 -6.39
CA THR A 5 -10.33 12.56 -6.78
C THR A 5 -10.19 12.36 -8.29
N ASP A 6 -10.64 13.31 -9.12
CA ASP A 6 -10.69 13.15 -10.58
C ASP A 6 -9.29 13.25 -11.26
N ARG A 7 -8.26 13.61 -10.49
CA ARG A 7 -6.87 13.72 -10.96
C ARG A 7 -5.96 12.58 -10.51
N VAL A 8 -6.35 11.80 -9.50
CA VAL A 8 -5.48 10.75 -8.96
C VAL A 8 -5.68 9.47 -9.78
N ARG A 9 -4.65 9.09 -10.54
CA ARG A 9 -4.69 7.94 -11.45
C ARG A 9 -4.18 6.64 -10.83
N SER A 10 -3.49 6.72 -9.70
CA SER A 10 -2.91 5.60 -8.99
C SER A 10 -2.48 6.03 -7.60
N ALA A 11 -2.35 5.06 -6.69
CA ALA A 11 -1.75 5.28 -5.38
C ALA A 11 -0.48 4.44 -5.25
N ARG A 12 0.62 5.07 -4.81
CA ARG A 12 1.93 4.41 -4.67
C ARG A 12 2.23 4.17 -3.20
N LEU A 13 2.57 2.94 -2.88
CA LEU A 13 2.91 2.46 -1.54
C LEU A 13 4.42 2.29 -1.40
N SER A 14 4.98 2.90 -0.35
CA SER A 14 6.35 2.67 0.11
C SER A 14 6.39 2.83 1.62
N ASP A 15 7.30 2.12 2.28
CA ASP A 15 7.43 2.13 3.73
C ASP A 15 8.86 2.47 4.15
N TRP A 16 9.00 2.98 5.37
CA TRP A 16 10.24 3.49 5.95
C TRP A 16 10.27 3.21 7.44
N ASP A 17 11.42 2.78 7.96
CA ASP A 17 11.63 2.45 9.38
C ASP A 17 12.27 3.59 10.21
N GLY A 18 12.44 4.76 9.57
CA GLY A 18 13.16 5.91 10.11
C GLY A 18 14.59 6.05 9.59
N LEU A 19 15.19 4.99 9.08
CA LEU A 19 16.57 4.97 8.59
C LEU A 19 16.68 4.60 7.11
N GLN A 20 15.84 3.68 6.62
CA GLN A 20 15.88 3.17 5.26
C GLN A 20 14.50 2.74 4.74
N ARG A 21 14.44 2.46 3.44
CA ARG A 21 13.26 1.85 2.82
C ARG A 21 13.11 0.42 3.33
N VAL A 22 11.90 0.06 3.71
CA VAL A 22 11.57 -1.31 4.10
C VAL A 22 10.40 -1.84 3.26
N PRO A 23 10.23 -3.17 3.17
CA PRO A 23 9.06 -3.74 2.53
C PRO A 23 7.76 -3.24 3.19
N VAL A 24 6.74 -2.96 2.39
CA VAL A 24 5.45 -2.48 2.88
C VAL A 24 4.80 -3.50 3.82
N GLY A 25 4.35 -3.05 4.99
CA GLY A 25 3.60 -3.87 5.95
C GLY A 25 4.47 -4.75 6.83
N VAL A 26 5.77 -4.50 6.90
CA VAL A 26 6.64 -5.10 7.94
C VAL A 26 6.44 -4.38 9.27
N ARG A 27 6.78 -5.05 10.36
CA ARG A 27 6.57 -4.56 11.73
C ARG A 27 7.36 -3.28 12.02
N GLU A 28 8.54 -3.15 11.43
CA GLU A 28 9.44 -2.00 11.57
C GLU A 28 9.03 -0.82 10.67
N GLY A 29 8.09 -1.04 9.75
CA GLY A 29 7.54 0.01 8.90
C GLY A 29 6.66 0.98 9.68
N HIS A 30 6.67 2.25 9.27
CA HIS A 30 5.85 3.30 9.88
C HIS A 30 4.55 3.56 9.11
N LEU A 31 4.38 2.97 7.92
CA LEU A 31 3.13 3.07 7.20
C LEU A 31 2.02 2.29 7.91
N ASP A 32 0.97 2.98 8.33
CA ASP A 32 -0.31 2.35 8.65
C ASP A 32 -0.99 1.88 7.36
N LEU A 33 -0.62 0.66 6.94
CA LEU A 33 -1.09 0.06 5.70
C LEU A 33 -2.61 -0.10 5.70
N THR A 34 -3.20 -0.46 6.84
CA THR A 34 -4.65 -0.68 6.94
C THR A 34 -5.42 0.61 6.76
N ALA A 35 -5.03 1.67 7.48
CA ALA A 35 -5.68 2.98 7.34
C ALA A 35 -5.49 3.54 5.93
N TYR A 36 -4.30 3.38 5.33
CA TYR A 36 -4.04 3.84 3.98
C TYR A 36 -4.90 3.11 2.94
N VAL A 37 -4.94 1.77 2.97
CA VAL A 37 -5.73 0.99 2.02
C VAL A 37 -7.20 1.33 2.16
N ALA A 38 -7.74 1.43 3.38
CA ALA A 38 -9.12 1.84 3.60
C ALA A 38 -9.43 3.22 3.00
N ALA A 39 -8.55 4.21 3.23
CA ALA A 39 -8.72 5.55 2.69
C ALA A 39 -8.67 5.57 1.15
N VAL A 40 -7.75 4.81 0.54
CA VAL A 40 -7.65 4.72 -0.92
C VAL A 40 -8.84 3.98 -1.52
N THR A 41 -9.30 2.88 -0.94
CA THR A 41 -10.48 2.15 -1.41
C THR A 41 -11.73 3.03 -1.37
N LEU A 42 -11.88 3.88 -0.34
CA LEU A 42 -13.01 4.80 -0.22
C LEU A 42 -12.93 5.98 -1.20
N ALA A 43 -11.74 6.56 -1.36
CA ALA A 43 -11.56 7.75 -2.19
C ALA A 43 -11.38 7.44 -3.68
N LEU A 44 -10.81 6.29 -4.01
CA LEU A 44 -10.31 5.91 -5.33
C LEU A 44 -10.48 4.38 -5.57
N PRO A 45 -11.73 3.87 -5.60
CA PRO A 45 -12.01 2.43 -5.65
C PRO A 45 -11.42 1.71 -6.87
N GLU A 46 -11.29 2.41 -8.01
CA GLU A 46 -10.80 1.86 -9.28
C GLU A 46 -9.31 2.19 -9.53
N ALA A 47 -8.65 2.92 -8.63
CA ALA A 47 -7.26 3.32 -8.86
C ALA A 47 -6.31 2.15 -8.55
N PRO A 48 -5.35 1.84 -9.45
CA PRO A 48 -4.35 0.83 -9.18
C PRO A 48 -3.46 1.23 -7.99
N LEU A 49 -3.24 0.26 -7.10
CA LEU A 49 -2.24 0.34 -6.03
C LEU A 49 -0.89 -0.17 -6.56
N ILE A 50 0.12 0.68 -6.49
CA ILE A 50 1.48 0.38 -6.95
C ILE A 50 2.38 0.18 -5.74
N ILE A 51 2.90 -1.03 -5.55
CA ILE A 51 3.89 -1.33 -4.50
C ILE A 51 5.27 -0.96 -5.01
N ASP A 52 5.91 0.05 -4.42
CA ASP A 52 7.26 0.47 -4.78
C ASP A 52 8.30 -0.40 -4.08
N VAL A 53 8.97 -1.26 -4.84
CA VAL A 53 10.02 -2.16 -4.32
C VAL A 53 11.45 -1.73 -4.70
N ARG A 54 11.62 -0.55 -5.30
CA ARG A 54 12.94 -0.11 -5.78
C ARG A 54 13.91 0.09 -4.61
N GLY A 55 15.12 -0.45 -4.71
CA GLY A 55 16.14 -0.30 -3.66
C GLY A 55 15.92 -1.16 -2.42
N LEU A 56 14.98 -2.11 -2.46
CA LEU A 56 14.89 -3.17 -1.45
C LEU A 56 15.85 -4.30 -1.80
N ASN A 57 16.41 -4.96 -0.79
CA ASN A 57 17.34 -6.09 -0.98
C ASN A 57 16.66 -7.30 -1.66
N GLU A 58 15.36 -7.50 -1.40
CA GLU A 58 14.56 -8.63 -1.91
C GLU A 58 13.24 -8.12 -2.52
N PRO A 59 13.30 -7.45 -3.69
CA PRO A 59 12.17 -6.68 -4.21
C PRO A 59 10.96 -7.56 -4.57
N TRP A 60 11.20 -8.76 -5.12
CA TRP A 60 10.12 -9.68 -5.48
C TRP A 60 9.41 -10.25 -4.25
N ALA A 61 10.16 -10.74 -3.27
CA ALA A 61 9.59 -11.26 -2.04
C ALA A 61 8.88 -10.15 -1.24
N ALA A 62 9.41 -8.92 -1.27
CA ALA A 62 8.75 -7.75 -0.69
C ALA A 62 7.40 -7.46 -1.37
N ALA A 63 7.34 -7.49 -2.71
CA ALA A 63 6.09 -7.31 -3.44
C ALA A 63 5.05 -8.38 -3.07
N GLN A 64 5.44 -9.67 -3.07
CA GLN A 64 4.54 -10.78 -2.75
C GLN A 64 3.94 -10.66 -1.35
N ARG A 65 4.74 -10.31 -0.34
CA ARG A 65 4.25 -10.12 1.04
C ARG A 65 3.28 -8.95 1.14
N ALA A 66 3.59 -7.84 0.48
CA ALA A 66 2.72 -6.66 0.48
C ALA A 66 1.38 -6.96 -0.21
N VAL A 67 1.39 -7.65 -1.36
CA VAL A 67 0.17 -8.11 -2.04
C VAL A 67 -0.65 -9.01 -1.12
N ALA A 68 -0.05 -10.06 -0.55
CA ALA A 68 -0.77 -10.99 0.33
C ALA A 68 -1.40 -10.27 1.53
N ARG A 69 -0.73 -9.26 2.10
CA ARG A 69 -1.26 -8.47 3.22
C ARG A 69 -2.44 -7.59 2.82
N ILE A 70 -2.37 -6.97 1.65
CA ILE A 70 -3.45 -6.15 1.10
C ILE A 70 -4.64 -7.03 0.74
N GLU A 71 -4.42 -8.17 0.08
CA GLU A 71 -5.48 -9.12 -0.27
C GLU A 71 -6.19 -9.69 0.97
N ALA A 72 -5.43 -10.00 2.02
CA ALA A 72 -6.02 -10.43 3.30
C ALA A 72 -6.93 -9.36 3.92
N PHE A 73 -6.63 -8.08 3.71
CA PHE A 73 -7.50 -6.99 4.17
C PHE A 73 -8.73 -6.82 3.28
N THR A 74 -8.58 -6.87 1.95
CA THR A 74 -9.68 -6.61 1.01
C THR A 74 -10.64 -7.79 0.84
N HIS A 75 -10.18 -9.03 1.06
CA HIS A 75 -11.00 -10.24 0.93
C HIS A 75 -11.32 -10.91 2.28
N GLY A 76 -10.57 -10.59 3.33
CA GLY A 76 -10.75 -11.16 4.68
C GLY A 76 -11.77 -10.44 5.56
N ALA A 77 -12.54 -9.48 5.02
CA ALA A 77 -13.63 -8.80 5.73
C ALA A 77 -15.01 -9.50 5.55
N SER A 78 -15.01 -10.77 5.15
CA SER A 78 -16.20 -11.61 5.10
C SER A 78 -16.11 -12.65 6.22
N ASP A 79 -16.41 -12.24 7.45
CA ASP A 79 -16.88 -13.10 8.55
C ASP A 79 -17.58 -12.24 9.62
#